data_AF-A0A2B7WA94-F1
#
_entry.id   AF-A0A2B7WA94-F1
#
_cell.length_a   1.000
_cell.length_b   1.000
_cell.length_c   1.000
_cell.angle_alpha   90.00
_cell.angle_beta   90.00
_cell.angle_gamma   90.00
#
_symmetry.space_group_name_H-M   'P 1'
#
loop_
_entity.id
_entity.type
_entity.pdbx_description
1 polymer ?
#
loop_
_entity_poly.entity_id
_entity_poly.type
_entity_poly.pdbx_seq_one_letter_code
_entity_poly.pdbx_strand_id
1 'polypeptide(L)'
;MHVNARNEKAIKPLLAKANDQAGGASVQPVVKKRGNVSFLTLPPEIRNKIYDLIFKPNRVKILRYPVRLICGAKKKTRKLGHRFLVTGGTSLGFDDENYWCYGGKGDLNFNLLLVCRQLHFETVIYLYSMTEFVISTPKAARRFLKVVPLSSQRAINSLGIGYSTHGEPNLTEFRKYKVRADNNWARLCEQMAENFSLEQLCVRMCIRDWPIPFDLTDDWAKGPLCFMGRGIKHAKVHFTAVWHDKVKVSDAREDLERLLTLE
;
A
#
# COMPACT_ATOMS: atom_id res chain seq x y z
N MET A 1 -59.64 36.43 3.46
CA MET A 1 -59.68 35.94 4.86
C MET A 1 -58.37 36.38 5.51
N HIS A 2 -58.15 37.66 5.84
CA HIS A 2 -58.74 38.48 6.90
C HIS A 2 -58.71 37.86 8.31
N VAL A 3 -58.02 38.59 9.23
CA VAL A 3 -58.30 38.73 10.68
C VAL A 3 -57.76 37.58 11.55
N ASN A 4 -57.09 37.76 12.71
CA ASN A 4 -56.60 38.92 13.46
C ASN A 4 -55.56 38.46 14.50
N ALA A 5 -54.69 39.39 14.87
CA ALA A 5 -53.96 39.37 16.15
C ALA A 5 -54.88 39.78 17.32
N ARG A 6 -54.42 39.45 18.54
CA ARG A 6 -54.84 39.90 19.89
C ARG A 6 -55.75 38.94 20.67
N ASN A 7 -55.23 38.46 21.81
CA ASN A 7 -55.75 38.74 23.17
C ASN A 7 -54.68 38.31 24.19
N GLU A 8 -54.11 39.28 24.93
CA GLU A 8 -54.42 39.63 26.34
C GLU A 8 -53.37 38.97 27.27
N LYS A 9 -52.30 39.69 27.63
CA LYS A 9 -52.18 40.57 28.81
C LYS A 9 -52.68 39.96 30.13
N ALA A 10 -51.74 39.97 31.08
CA ALA A 10 -51.90 40.10 32.53
C ALA A 10 -52.21 38.82 33.32
N ILE A 11 -51.21 38.35 34.06
CA ILE A 11 -51.20 38.39 35.54
C ILE A 11 -49.74 38.64 35.97
N LYS A 12 -49.54 39.70 36.77
CA LYS A 12 -48.28 40.12 37.38
C LYS A 12 -48.13 39.47 38.78
N PRO A 13 -46.95 39.56 39.42
CA PRO A 13 -46.37 38.58 40.33
C PRO A 13 -46.68 38.84 41.80
N LEU A 14 -46.71 37.81 42.64
CA LEU A 14 -46.68 37.93 44.09
C LEU A 14 -46.11 36.63 44.69
N LEU A 15 -44.87 36.68 45.15
CA LEU A 15 -44.44 36.25 46.50
C LEU A 15 -42.91 36.20 46.53
N ALA A 16 -42.34 37.28 47.02
CA ALA A 16 -40.99 37.32 47.53
C ALA A 16 -40.99 36.90 49.01
N LYS A 17 -39.94 36.15 49.38
CA LYS A 17 -39.33 35.99 50.71
C LYS A 17 -40.04 35.13 51.76
N ALA A 18 -39.36 34.03 52.13
CA ALA A 18 -39.08 33.69 53.52
C ALA A 18 -37.82 32.80 53.65
N ASN A 19 -36.89 33.25 54.50
CA ASN A 19 -35.89 32.56 55.33
C ASN A 19 -34.85 31.57 54.75
N ASP A 20 -33.61 32.07 54.65
CA ASP A 20 -32.49 31.86 55.58
C ASP A 20 -32.24 30.48 56.25
N GLN A 21 -30.96 30.10 56.13
CA GLN A 21 -30.13 29.24 57.00
C GLN A 21 -30.25 27.72 56.90
N ALA A 22 -29.36 27.13 56.09
CA ALA A 22 -28.60 25.95 56.49
C ALA A 22 -27.20 26.00 55.85
N GLY A 23 -26.19 26.17 56.69
CA GLY A 23 -24.79 26.10 56.29
C GLY A 23 -24.45 24.69 55.82
N GLY A 24 -24.04 24.58 54.56
CA GLY A 24 -23.38 23.42 54.00
C GLY A 24 -22.28 23.92 53.10
N ALA A 25 -21.03 23.84 53.57
CA ALA A 25 -19.86 24.06 52.73
C ALA A 25 -19.84 22.98 51.64
N SER A 26 -20.52 23.24 50.54
CA SER A 26 -20.40 22.50 49.29
C SER A 26 -19.00 22.78 48.75
N VAL A 27 -18.04 21.93 49.11
CA VAL A 27 -16.80 21.80 48.38
C VAL A 27 -17.18 21.26 47.01
N GLN A 28 -17.49 22.16 46.08
CA GLN A 28 -17.58 21.80 44.68
C GLN A 28 -16.19 21.28 44.28
N PRO A 29 -16.06 20.07 43.73
CA PRO A 29 -14.80 19.64 43.18
C PRO A 29 -14.46 20.65 42.09
N VAL A 30 -13.33 21.35 42.24
CA VAL A 30 -12.75 22.17 41.18
C VAL A 30 -12.48 21.22 40.02
N VAL A 31 -13.44 21.11 39.12
CA VAL A 31 -13.26 20.41 37.85
C VAL A 31 -12.27 21.27 37.09
N LYS A 32 -10.97 20.96 37.26
CA LYS A 32 -9.91 21.49 36.41
C LYS A 32 -10.36 21.21 34.99
N LYS A 33 -10.73 22.27 34.25
CA LYS A 33 -10.97 22.18 32.82
C LYS A 33 -9.72 21.52 32.24
N ARG A 34 -9.84 20.26 31.82
CA ARG A 34 -8.78 19.59 31.08
C ARG A 34 -8.60 20.44 29.84
N GLY A 35 -7.52 21.22 29.79
CA GLY A 35 -7.18 22.00 28.60
C GLY A 35 -7.19 21.04 27.42
N ASN A 36 -7.82 21.42 26.31
CA ASN A 36 -7.82 20.62 25.11
C ASN A 36 -6.36 20.37 24.71
N VAL A 37 -5.87 19.16 24.96
CA VAL A 37 -4.53 18.75 24.52
C VAL A 37 -4.64 18.56 23.01
N SER A 38 -3.93 19.40 22.25
CA SER A 38 -3.83 19.23 20.80
C SER A 38 -2.99 17.99 20.50
N PHE A 39 -3.39 17.22 19.50
CA PHE A 39 -2.65 16.03 19.06
C PHE A 39 -1.18 16.34 18.74
N LEU A 40 -0.90 17.53 18.19
CA LEU A 40 0.46 17.96 17.85
C LEU A 40 1.31 18.33 19.07
N THR A 41 0.69 18.56 20.23
CA THR A 41 1.38 18.80 21.51
C THR A 41 1.88 17.51 22.14
N LEU A 42 1.39 16.35 21.68
CA LEU A 42 1.88 15.05 22.13
C LEU A 42 3.33 14.83 21.67
N PRO A 43 4.17 14.21 22.51
CA PRO A 43 5.51 13.78 22.10
C PRO A 43 5.46 12.85 20.87
N PRO A 44 6.46 12.91 19.97
CA PRO A 44 6.51 12.07 18.77
C PRO A 44 6.36 10.58 19.05
N GLU A 45 6.87 10.09 20.17
CA GLU A 45 6.81 8.67 20.56
C GLU A 45 5.37 8.21 20.80
N ILE A 46 4.54 9.08 21.38
CA ILE A 46 3.12 8.81 21.61
C ILE A 46 2.35 8.89 20.29
N ARG A 47 2.69 9.85 19.42
CA ARG A 47 2.08 9.96 18.08
C ARG A 47 2.36 8.72 17.24
N ASN A 48 3.60 8.21 17.26
CA ASN A 48 3.99 6.99 16.57
C ASN A 48 3.16 5.78 17.00
N LYS A 49 2.97 5.59 18.32
CA LYS A 49 2.09 4.53 18.84
C LYS A 49 0.63 4.69 18.38
N ILE A 50 0.14 5.92 18.23
CA ILE A 50 -1.20 6.17 17.72
C ILE A 50 -1.26 5.86 16.22
N TYR A 51 -0.22 6.20 15.45
CA TYR A 51 -0.12 5.85 14.04
C TYR A 51 -0.15 4.33 13.83
N ASP A 52 0.56 3.56 14.65
CA ASP A 52 0.55 2.09 14.60
C ASP A 52 -0.86 1.50 14.80
N LEU A 53 -1.71 2.15 15.59
CA LEU A 53 -3.10 1.74 15.79
C LEU A 53 -4.03 2.13 14.63
N ILE A 54 -3.71 3.21 13.93
CA ILE A 54 -4.51 3.76 12.82
C ILE A 54 -4.19 3.06 11.50
N PHE A 55 -2.90 2.86 11.22
CA PHE A 55 -2.42 2.24 9.99
C PHE A 55 -2.38 0.73 10.16
N LYS A 56 -3.37 0.07 9.58
CA LYS A 56 -3.41 -1.38 9.50
C LYS A 56 -2.66 -1.89 8.26
N PRO A 57 -2.14 -3.13 8.30
CA PRO A 57 -1.58 -3.78 7.12
C PRO A 57 -2.60 -3.79 5.99
N ASN A 58 -2.24 -3.17 4.87
CA ASN A 58 -3.11 -2.98 3.73
C ASN A 58 -2.45 -3.52 2.47
N ARG A 59 -3.28 -3.97 1.53
CA ARG A 59 -2.78 -4.58 0.30
C ARG A 59 -3.28 -3.87 -0.94
N VAL A 60 -2.36 -3.36 -1.73
CA VAL A 60 -2.68 -2.43 -2.81
C VAL A 60 -2.05 -2.86 -4.12
N LYS A 61 -2.89 -3.17 -5.10
CA LYS A 61 -2.46 -3.41 -6.47
C LYS A 61 -2.24 -2.10 -7.22
N ILE A 62 -1.03 -1.89 -7.72
CA ILE A 62 -0.70 -0.75 -8.56
C ILE A 62 -1.01 -1.08 -10.01
N LEU A 63 -1.88 -0.27 -10.60
CA LEU A 63 -2.37 -0.43 -11.97
C LEU A 63 -1.97 0.77 -12.82
N ARG A 64 -1.86 0.54 -14.12
CA ARG A 64 -1.66 1.62 -15.10
C ARG A 64 -2.82 1.63 -16.08
N TYR A 65 -3.71 2.59 -15.96
CA TYR A 65 -4.86 2.74 -16.86
C TYR A 65 -4.67 3.93 -17.82
N PRO A 66 -5.22 3.85 -19.04
CA PRO A 66 -5.33 5.01 -19.92
C PRO A 66 -6.35 5.99 -19.36
N VAL A 67 -6.00 7.26 -19.33
CA VAL A 67 -6.94 8.35 -19.04
C VAL A 67 -7.39 8.92 -20.36
N ARG A 68 -8.71 8.91 -20.59
CA ARG A 68 -9.32 9.68 -21.67
C ARG A 68 -9.34 11.13 -21.19
N LEU A 69 -8.70 12.03 -21.94
CA LEU A 69 -8.79 13.45 -21.65
C LEU A 69 -10.18 13.94 -22.04
N ILE A 70 -10.82 14.61 -21.08
CA ILE A 70 -12.06 15.43 -21.10
C ILE A 70 -12.32 16.36 -22.29
N CYS A 71 -11.56 16.33 -23.39
CA CYS A 71 -11.59 17.45 -24.36
C CYS A 71 -10.59 17.21 -25.51
N GLY A 72 -11.04 16.65 -26.64
CA GLY A 72 -10.47 16.81 -27.99
C GLY A 72 -8.98 16.46 -28.26
N ALA A 73 -8.16 16.23 -27.25
CA ALA A 73 -6.72 16.10 -27.37
C ALA A 73 -6.34 14.63 -27.55
N LYS A 74 -5.78 14.31 -28.72
CA LYS A 74 -5.37 12.97 -29.18
C LYS A 74 -4.27 12.29 -28.32
N LYS A 75 -3.84 12.88 -27.20
CA LYS A 75 -2.78 12.30 -26.35
C LYS A 75 -3.38 11.44 -25.24
N LYS A 76 -3.35 10.12 -25.44
CA LYS A 76 -3.66 9.13 -24.38
C LYS A 76 -2.60 9.21 -23.27
N THR A 77 -2.82 10.05 -22.26
CA THR A 77 -1.99 10.02 -21.05
C THR A 77 -2.39 8.79 -20.24
N ARG A 78 -1.40 8.03 -19.76
CA ARG A 78 -1.68 6.96 -18.78
C ARG A 78 -1.52 7.56 -17.38
N LYS A 79 -2.31 7.14 -16.40
CA LYS A 79 -2.08 7.48 -14.98
C LYS A 79 -1.79 6.21 -14.18
N LEU A 80 -1.18 6.37 -13.01
CA LEU A 80 -1.13 5.32 -12.02
C LEU A 80 -2.46 5.30 -11.27
N GLY A 81 -2.95 4.09 -11.07
CA GLY A 81 -4.07 3.77 -10.23
C GLY A 81 -3.66 2.84 -9.12
N HIS A 82 -4.52 2.76 -8.12
CA HIS A 82 -4.46 1.73 -7.11
C HIS A 82 -5.80 1.00 -7.08
N ARG A 83 -5.77 -0.26 -6.64
CA ARG A 83 -6.95 -1.04 -6.32
C ARG A 83 -6.64 -1.88 -5.10
N PHE A 84 -7.53 -1.87 -4.13
CA PHE A 84 -7.41 -2.71 -2.95
C PHE A 84 -7.57 -4.19 -3.31
N LEU A 85 -6.71 -5.01 -2.72
CA LEU A 85 -6.83 -6.46 -2.74
C LEU A 85 -7.43 -6.92 -1.41
N VAL A 86 -8.01 -8.12 -1.41
CA VAL A 86 -8.52 -8.73 -0.18
C VAL A 86 -7.34 -9.03 0.72
N THR A 87 -7.35 -8.48 1.93
CA THR A 87 -6.45 -8.91 3.01
C THR A 87 -7.14 -10.08 3.72
N GLY A 88 -6.82 -11.32 3.33
CA GLY A 88 -7.27 -12.48 4.08
C GLY A 88 -6.56 -12.53 5.42
N GLY A 89 -7.30 -12.54 6.54
CA GLY A 89 -6.86 -12.89 7.90
C GLY A 89 -5.50 -12.39 8.41
N THR A 90 -5.53 -11.38 9.28
CA THR A 90 -4.55 -11.00 10.34
C THR A 90 -3.03 -10.94 10.10
N SER A 91 -2.51 -11.27 8.94
CA SER A 91 -1.09 -11.08 8.61
C SER A 91 -0.95 -10.65 7.15
N LEU A 92 0.21 -10.07 6.82
CA LEU A 92 0.70 -9.90 5.45
C LEU A 92 0.82 -11.30 4.83
N GLY A 93 -0.31 -11.93 4.51
CA GLY A 93 -0.45 -13.36 4.30
C GLY A 93 0.07 -13.74 2.93
N PHE A 94 1.36 -14.03 2.86
CA PHE A 94 2.05 -14.63 1.73
C PHE A 94 1.41 -15.96 1.28
N ASP A 95 0.57 -16.60 2.10
CA ASP A 95 0.15 -18.00 1.91
C ASP A 95 -1.03 -18.22 0.96
N ASP A 96 -1.81 -17.21 0.61
CA ASP A 96 -3.05 -17.41 -0.15
C ASP A 96 -2.80 -17.59 -1.67
N GLU A 97 -3.24 -18.70 -2.27
CA GLU A 97 -3.26 -18.88 -3.74
C GLU A 97 -4.04 -17.75 -4.44
N ASN A 98 -4.94 -17.09 -3.70
CA ASN A 98 -5.68 -15.91 -4.12
C ASN A 98 -4.89 -14.60 -3.97
N TYR A 99 -3.56 -14.64 -3.97
CA TYR A 99 -2.67 -13.49 -3.79
C TYR A 99 -2.91 -12.34 -4.79
N TRP A 100 -3.73 -12.51 -5.81
CA TRP A 100 -4.05 -11.47 -6.80
C TRP A 100 -5.55 -11.16 -6.91
N CYS A 101 -6.36 -11.66 -5.98
CA CYS A 101 -7.80 -11.58 -6.03
C CYS A 101 -8.32 -10.19 -5.64
N TYR A 102 -9.26 -9.70 -6.45
CA TYR A 102 -9.87 -8.38 -6.32
C TYR A 102 -11.04 -8.43 -5.34
N GLY A 103 -11.37 -7.28 -4.73
CA GLY A 103 -12.61 -7.13 -3.97
C GLY A 103 -12.44 -6.80 -2.49
N GLY A 104 -11.21 -6.52 -2.03
CA GLY A 104 -11.00 -6.05 -0.67
C GLY A 104 -11.55 -4.64 -0.45
N LYS A 105 -12.24 -4.43 0.67
CA LYS A 105 -12.42 -3.09 1.25
C LYS A 105 -11.15 -2.81 2.06
N GLY A 106 -10.22 -2.04 1.48
CA GLY A 106 -9.08 -1.56 2.25
C GLY A 106 -9.47 -0.32 3.04
N ASP A 107 -9.17 -0.32 4.33
CA ASP A 107 -9.32 0.84 5.20
C ASP A 107 -7.99 1.59 5.25
N LEU A 108 -7.60 2.21 4.13
CA LEU A 108 -6.53 3.21 4.19
C LEU A 108 -7.14 4.49 4.75
N ASN A 109 -6.81 4.77 6.02
CA ASN A 109 -7.18 6.01 6.69
C ASN A 109 -6.38 7.19 6.14
N PHE A 110 -6.74 7.65 4.94
CA PHE A 110 -6.14 8.84 4.32
C PHE A 110 -6.48 10.13 5.06
N ASN A 111 -7.49 10.11 5.93
CA ASN A 111 -7.94 11.29 6.66
C ASN A 111 -6.79 11.98 7.38
N LEU A 112 -5.90 11.22 8.01
CA LEU A 112 -4.78 11.76 8.78
C LEU A 112 -3.71 12.44 7.91
N LEU A 113 -3.48 11.92 6.70
CA LEU A 113 -2.56 12.47 5.71
C LEU A 113 -3.02 13.83 5.16
N LEU A 114 -4.30 14.15 5.31
CA LEU A 114 -4.94 15.35 4.74
C LEU A 114 -5.19 16.44 5.79
N VAL A 115 -4.96 16.18 7.08
CA VAL A 115 -5.24 17.15 8.15
C VAL A 115 -4.30 18.35 8.08
N CYS A 116 -2.99 18.12 8.11
CA CYS A 116 -1.99 19.18 8.04
C CYS A 116 -0.65 18.66 7.49
N ARG A 117 0.25 19.58 7.14
CA ARG A 117 1.57 19.25 6.56
C ARG A 117 2.44 18.40 7.48
N GLN A 118 2.43 18.68 8.78
CA GLN A 118 3.23 17.94 9.74
C GLN A 118 2.79 16.46 9.80
N LEU A 119 1.48 16.24 9.99
CA LEU A 119 0.92 14.89 10.01
C LEU A 119 1.13 14.18 8.68
N HIS A 120 1.03 14.90 7.56
CA HIS A 120 1.34 14.33 6.25
C HIS A 120 2.75 13.73 6.19
N PHE A 121 3.78 14.48 6.60
CA PHE A 121 5.16 13.99 6.56
C PHE A 121 5.43 12.86 7.55
N GLU A 122 4.83 12.91 8.74
CA GLU A 122 4.98 11.83 9.72
C GLU A 122 4.28 10.55 9.22
N THR A 123 3.05 10.66 8.75
CA THR A 123 2.19 9.49 8.47
C THR A 123 2.39 8.90 7.07
N VAL A 124 2.95 9.64 6.11
CA VAL A 124 3.22 9.08 4.78
C VAL A 124 4.19 7.91 4.85
N ILE A 125 5.19 7.96 5.73
CA ILE A 125 6.15 6.86 5.89
C ILE A 125 5.43 5.61 6.42
N TYR A 126 4.59 5.77 7.45
CA TYR A 126 3.76 4.69 8.00
C TYR A 126 2.80 4.09 6.97
N LEU A 127 2.23 4.93 6.11
CA LEU A 127 1.38 4.46 5.02
C LEU A 127 2.15 3.47 4.15
N TYR A 128 3.33 3.86 3.66
CA TYR A 128 4.12 3.03 2.75
C TYR A 128 4.70 1.78 3.42
N SER A 129 5.04 1.85 4.72
CA SER A 129 5.58 0.70 5.46
C SER A 129 4.53 -0.34 5.81
N MET A 130 3.30 0.08 6.08
CA MET A 130 2.18 -0.83 6.39
C MET A 130 1.47 -1.35 5.13
N THR A 131 1.81 -0.85 3.95
CA THR A 131 1.19 -1.29 2.70
C THR A 131 2.05 -2.26 1.91
N GLU A 132 1.49 -3.41 1.59
CA GLU A 132 2.06 -4.31 0.58
C GLU A 132 1.65 -3.84 -0.81
N PHE A 133 2.64 -3.52 -1.64
CA PHE A 133 2.43 -3.07 -3.00
C PHE A 133 2.53 -4.21 -3.99
N VAL A 134 1.49 -4.40 -4.78
CA VAL A 134 1.38 -5.51 -5.74
C VAL A 134 1.39 -4.95 -7.16
N ILE A 135 2.46 -5.18 -7.92
CA ILE A 135 2.70 -4.58 -9.23
C ILE A 135 2.78 -5.65 -10.32
N SER A 136 1.72 -5.80 -11.14
CA SER A 136 1.68 -6.83 -12.19
C SER A 136 2.47 -6.52 -13.46
N THR A 137 2.94 -5.28 -13.66
CA THR A 137 3.53 -4.89 -14.94
C THR A 137 4.78 -4.04 -14.76
N PRO A 138 5.85 -4.28 -15.54
CA PRO A 138 7.07 -3.45 -15.50
C PRO A 138 6.80 -1.97 -15.80
N LYS A 139 5.79 -1.71 -16.64
CA LYS A 139 5.36 -0.36 -17.01
C LYS A 139 4.67 0.40 -15.87
N ALA A 140 4.02 -0.30 -14.94
CA ALA A 140 3.47 0.30 -13.73
C ALA A 140 4.59 0.52 -12.70
N ALA A 141 5.45 -0.47 -12.48
CA ALA A 141 6.60 -0.39 -11.57
C ALA A 141 7.53 0.79 -11.89
N ARG A 142 7.99 0.93 -13.14
CA ARG A 142 8.81 2.08 -13.57
C ARG A 142 8.17 3.43 -13.27
N ARG A 143 6.85 3.51 -13.43
CA ARG A 143 6.14 4.76 -13.16
C ARG A 143 5.95 4.97 -11.67
N PHE A 144 5.73 3.91 -10.90
CA PHE A 144 5.63 3.95 -9.45
C PHE A 144 6.93 4.50 -8.85
N LEU A 145 8.09 3.94 -9.25
CA LEU A 145 9.41 4.46 -8.90
C LEU A 145 9.63 5.94 -9.27
N LYS A 146 9.03 6.41 -10.36
CA LYS A 146 9.14 7.82 -10.77
C LYS A 146 8.23 8.76 -9.99
N VAL A 147 7.08 8.28 -9.51
CA VAL A 147 6.03 9.10 -8.88
C VAL A 147 6.21 9.15 -7.37
N VAL A 148 6.63 8.05 -6.75
CA VAL A 148 6.83 7.96 -5.31
C VAL A 148 8.18 8.60 -4.95
N PRO A 149 8.26 9.48 -3.94
CA PRO A 149 9.53 10.07 -3.53
C PRO A 149 10.44 9.02 -2.87
N LEU A 150 11.76 9.20 -2.97
CA LEU A 150 12.73 8.21 -2.49
C LEU A 150 12.60 7.87 -1.00
N SER A 151 12.24 8.83 -0.16
CA SER A 151 11.97 8.60 1.27
C SER A 151 10.84 7.60 1.49
N SER A 152 9.74 7.73 0.73
CA SER A 152 8.62 6.79 0.75
C SER A 152 8.97 5.45 0.10
N GLN A 153 9.82 5.44 -0.92
CA GLN A 153 10.30 4.18 -1.53
C GLN A 153 11.06 3.33 -0.51
N ARG A 154 11.96 3.94 0.26
CA ARG A 154 12.72 3.25 1.31
C ARG A 154 11.86 2.74 2.45
N ALA A 155 10.70 3.35 2.67
CA ALA A 155 9.75 2.89 3.69
C ALA A 155 8.98 1.63 3.26
N ILE A 156 9.07 1.20 2.00
CA ILE A 156 8.35 0.03 1.50
C ILE A 156 9.07 -1.24 1.96
N ASN A 157 8.38 -2.01 2.80
CA ASN A 157 8.91 -3.26 3.36
C ASN A 157 8.37 -4.51 2.64
N SER A 158 7.20 -4.41 2.01
CA SER A 158 6.51 -5.56 1.39
C SER A 158 6.15 -5.29 -0.07
N LEU A 159 6.63 -6.14 -0.97
CA LEU A 159 6.45 -5.99 -2.42
C LEU A 159 6.02 -7.30 -3.08
N GLY A 160 4.93 -7.26 -3.84
CA GLY A 160 4.55 -8.28 -4.80
C GLY A 160 4.84 -7.84 -6.23
N ILE A 161 5.71 -8.55 -6.94
CA ILE A 161 6.01 -8.29 -8.35
C ILE A 161 5.42 -9.36 -9.26
N GLY A 162 4.79 -8.92 -10.34
CA GLY A 162 4.30 -9.77 -11.41
C GLY A 162 5.06 -9.50 -12.69
N TYR A 163 5.59 -10.55 -13.31
CA TYR A 163 6.21 -10.48 -14.63
C TYR A 163 5.79 -11.66 -15.50
N SER A 164 5.81 -11.45 -16.80
CA SER A 164 5.67 -12.55 -17.74
C SER A 164 6.71 -12.39 -18.82
N THR A 165 7.53 -13.42 -19.00
CA THR A 165 8.61 -13.39 -19.96
C THR A 165 8.05 -13.34 -21.38
N HIS A 166 8.82 -12.73 -22.26
CA HIS A 166 8.57 -12.81 -23.68
C HIS A 166 9.05 -14.18 -24.13
N GLY A 167 8.13 -15.06 -24.55
CA GLY A 167 8.50 -16.37 -25.09
C GLY A 167 9.36 -16.26 -26.35
N GLU A 168 9.81 -17.42 -26.85
CA GLU A 168 10.66 -17.44 -28.05
C GLU A 168 9.93 -16.87 -29.26
N PRO A 169 10.55 -15.90 -29.97
CA PRO A 169 9.96 -15.36 -31.18
C PRO A 169 10.06 -16.37 -32.33
N ASN A 170 8.99 -16.47 -33.13
CA ASN A 170 8.99 -17.31 -34.34
C ASN A 170 10.05 -16.88 -35.37
N LEU A 171 10.44 -15.61 -35.36
CA LEU A 171 11.44 -15.04 -36.27
C LEU A 171 12.64 -14.53 -35.47
N THR A 172 13.84 -14.91 -35.90
CA THR A 172 15.11 -14.57 -35.24
C THR A 172 15.34 -13.06 -35.14
N GLU A 173 14.84 -12.29 -36.12
CA GLU A 173 14.91 -10.82 -36.11
C GLU A 173 14.18 -10.16 -34.92
N PHE A 174 13.19 -10.84 -34.33
CA PHE A 174 12.46 -10.34 -33.17
C PHE A 174 13.09 -10.72 -31.84
N ARG A 175 14.15 -11.54 -31.85
CA ARG A 175 14.92 -11.91 -30.64
C ARG A 175 15.47 -10.69 -29.92
N LYS A 176 15.85 -9.63 -30.66
CA LYS A 176 16.29 -8.35 -30.09
C LYS A 176 15.27 -7.72 -29.14
N TYR A 177 13.97 -7.91 -29.39
CA TYR A 177 12.91 -7.36 -28.55
C TYR A 177 12.75 -8.15 -27.25
N LYS A 178 12.89 -9.47 -27.29
CA LYS A 178 12.93 -10.34 -26.11
C LYS A 178 14.12 -9.96 -25.21
N VAL A 179 15.32 -9.98 -25.76
CA VAL A 179 16.56 -9.60 -25.03
C VAL A 179 16.42 -8.20 -24.40
N ARG A 180 15.88 -7.24 -25.15
CA ARG A 180 15.62 -5.90 -24.62
C ARG A 180 14.60 -5.90 -23.49
N ALA A 181 13.55 -6.70 -23.56
CA ALA A 181 12.55 -6.80 -22.51
C ALA A 181 13.11 -7.42 -21.23
N ASP A 182 13.90 -8.49 -21.35
CA ASP A 182 14.51 -9.18 -20.21
C ASP A 182 15.57 -8.29 -19.52
N ASN A 183 16.42 -7.60 -20.31
CA ASN A 183 17.33 -6.59 -19.77
C ASN A 183 16.59 -5.44 -19.08
N ASN A 184 15.45 -5.01 -19.63
CA ASN A 184 14.61 -3.98 -19.00
C ASN A 184 13.90 -4.48 -17.73
N TRP A 185 13.70 -5.79 -17.60
CA TRP A 185 13.15 -6.42 -16.41
C TRP A 185 14.22 -6.51 -15.32
N ALA A 186 15.41 -7.03 -15.64
CA ALA A 186 16.52 -7.11 -14.71
C ALA A 186 16.88 -5.74 -14.11
N ARG A 187 17.07 -4.72 -14.97
CA ARG A 187 17.34 -3.34 -14.52
C ARG A 187 16.23 -2.75 -13.65
N LEU A 188 14.98 -3.15 -13.88
CA LEU A 188 13.87 -2.68 -13.06
C LEU A 188 13.90 -3.35 -11.68
N CYS A 189 14.19 -4.65 -11.61
CA CYS A 189 14.37 -5.33 -10.33
C CYS A 189 15.55 -4.76 -9.54
N GLU A 190 16.67 -4.50 -10.19
CA GLU A 190 17.83 -3.82 -9.60
C GLU A 190 17.44 -2.46 -8.99
N GLN A 191 16.75 -1.60 -9.76
CA GLN A 191 16.27 -0.31 -9.24
C GLN A 191 15.30 -0.46 -8.05
N MET A 192 14.45 -1.49 -8.06
CA MET A 192 13.55 -1.75 -6.93
C MET A 192 14.34 -2.24 -5.71
N ALA A 193 15.31 -3.12 -5.90
CA ALA A 193 16.18 -3.65 -4.84
C ALA A 193 17.08 -2.57 -4.21
N GLU A 194 17.46 -1.55 -4.98
CA GLU A 194 18.24 -0.40 -4.47
C GLU A 194 17.38 0.62 -3.74
N ASN A 195 16.16 0.86 -4.20
CA ASN A 195 15.33 1.94 -3.67
C ASN A 195 14.45 1.50 -2.49
N PHE A 196 14.11 0.22 -2.39
CA PHE A 196 13.22 -0.32 -1.37
C PHE A 196 14.01 -1.06 -0.29
N SER A 197 13.54 -0.97 0.97
CA SER A 197 14.08 -1.74 2.09
C SER A 197 13.18 -2.94 2.37
N LEU A 198 13.18 -3.89 1.43
CA LEU A 198 12.26 -5.02 1.44
C LEU A 198 12.62 -6.05 2.51
N GLU A 199 11.66 -6.36 3.36
CA GLU A 199 11.70 -7.54 4.24
C GLU A 199 10.92 -8.71 3.66
N GLN A 200 9.97 -8.40 2.77
CA GLN A 200 8.96 -9.33 2.27
C GLN A 200 8.82 -9.17 0.74
N LEU A 201 9.09 -10.26 -0.01
CA LEU A 201 9.06 -10.25 -1.47
C LEU A 201 8.22 -11.41 -2.02
N CYS A 202 7.20 -11.09 -2.80
CA CYS A 202 6.44 -12.08 -3.57
C CYS A 202 6.73 -11.91 -5.06
N VAL A 203 7.22 -12.95 -5.72
CA VAL A 203 7.53 -12.95 -7.14
C VAL A 203 6.56 -13.88 -7.86
N ARG A 204 5.69 -13.33 -8.71
CA ARG A 204 4.86 -14.12 -9.62
C ARG A 204 5.38 -13.98 -11.04
N MET A 205 5.86 -15.07 -11.60
CA MET A 205 6.36 -15.10 -12.97
C MET A 205 5.59 -16.10 -13.83
N CYS A 206 5.21 -15.64 -15.03
CA CYS A 206 4.73 -16.51 -16.09
C CYS A 206 5.83 -16.64 -17.15
N ILE A 207 6.52 -17.77 -17.10
CA ILE A 207 7.65 -18.09 -17.94
C ILE A 207 7.13 -18.73 -19.23
N ARG A 208 7.41 -18.09 -20.36
CA ARG A 208 6.93 -18.50 -21.69
C ARG A 208 8.04 -18.93 -22.63
N ASP A 209 9.27 -19.06 -22.14
CA ASP A 209 10.41 -19.48 -22.94
C ASP A 209 10.39 -21.01 -23.13
N TRP A 210 10.95 -21.46 -24.25
CA TRP A 210 11.02 -22.87 -24.59
C TRP A 210 12.20 -23.12 -25.55
N PRO A 211 13.06 -24.12 -25.29
CA PRO A 211 13.19 -24.91 -24.06
C PRO A 211 13.86 -24.10 -22.93
N ILE A 212 13.60 -24.47 -21.67
CA ILE A 212 14.21 -23.86 -20.48
C ILE A 212 14.72 -24.98 -19.58
N PRO A 213 16.00 -24.98 -19.20
CA PRO A 213 16.54 -25.95 -18.25
C PRO A 213 16.08 -25.69 -16.81
N PHE A 214 15.62 -24.47 -16.51
CA PHE A 214 15.25 -23.95 -15.18
C PHE A 214 16.45 -23.78 -14.25
N ASP A 215 17.62 -23.52 -14.85
CA ASP A 215 18.80 -23.17 -14.10
C ASP A 215 18.71 -21.71 -13.65
N LEU A 216 19.16 -21.43 -12.43
CA LEU A 216 19.17 -20.07 -11.87
C LEU A 216 20.19 -19.15 -12.57
N THR A 217 21.02 -19.70 -13.45
CA THR A 217 21.95 -18.95 -14.31
C THR A 217 21.26 -18.35 -15.54
N ASP A 218 20.04 -18.79 -15.85
CA ASP A 218 19.30 -18.35 -17.03
C ASP A 218 18.80 -16.90 -16.92
N ASP A 219 18.50 -16.32 -18.08
CA ASP A 219 18.02 -14.94 -18.21
C ASP A 219 16.74 -14.65 -17.43
N TRP A 220 15.86 -15.65 -17.24
CA TRP A 220 14.61 -15.48 -16.52
C TRP A 220 14.85 -15.19 -15.03
N ALA A 221 15.90 -15.79 -14.43
CA ALA A 221 16.21 -15.68 -13.01
C ALA A 221 16.96 -14.38 -12.67
N LYS A 222 17.64 -13.75 -13.64
CA LYS A 222 18.45 -12.53 -13.44
C LYS A 222 17.71 -11.42 -12.69
N GLY A 223 16.44 -11.18 -13.03
CA GLY A 223 15.64 -10.13 -12.40
C GLY A 223 15.39 -10.40 -10.91
N PRO A 224 14.73 -11.51 -10.54
CA PRO A 224 14.54 -11.88 -9.15
C PRO A 224 15.85 -11.95 -8.34
N LEU A 225 16.93 -12.48 -8.91
CA LEU A 225 18.21 -12.61 -8.20
C LEU A 225 18.84 -11.26 -7.78
N CYS A 226 18.44 -10.13 -8.38
CA CYS A 226 18.87 -8.80 -7.93
C CYS A 226 18.49 -8.48 -6.47
N PHE A 227 17.53 -9.22 -5.91
CA PHE A 227 17.05 -9.04 -4.54
C PHE A 227 17.83 -9.87 -3.50
N MET A 228 18.72 -10.76 -3.94
CA MET A 228 19.55 -11.60 -3.06
C MET A 228 20.48 -10.75 -2.17
N GLY A 229 20.65 -11.15 -0.91
CA GLY A 229 21.53 -10.45 0.05
C GLY A 229 21.05 -9.05 0.43
N ARG A 230 19.75 -8.75 0.26
CA ARG A 230 19.14 -7.44 0.59
C ARG A 230 18.34 -7.47 1.89
N GLY A 231 18.50 -8.50 2.73
CA GLY A 231 17.81 -8.63 4.03
C GLY A 231 16.35 -9.06 3.93
N ILE A 232 15.99 -9.82 2.88
CA ILE A 232 14.64 -10.36 2.71
C ILE A 232 14.43 -11.51 3.69
N LYS A 233 13.50 -11.33 4.62
CA LYS A 233 13.13 -12.32 5.64
C LYS A 233 12.16 -13.36 5.09
N HIS A 234 11.26 -12.93 4.21
CA HIS A 234 10.25 -13.80 3.61
C HIS A 234 10.21 -13.59 2.10
N ALA A 235 10.55 -14.64 1.35
CA ALA A 235 10.39 -14.70 -0.09
C ALA A 235 9.35 -15.76 -0.45
N LYS A 236 8.44 -15.43 -1.35
CA LYS A 236 7.56 -16.40 -1.99
C LYS A 236 7.61 -16.25 -3.49
N VAL A 237 7.73 -17.36 -4.19
CA VAL A 237 7.87 -17.40 -5.63
C VAL A 237 6.76 -18.26 -6.20
N HIS A 238 6.12 -17.77 -7.25
CA HIS A 238 5.09 -18.47 -7.99
C HIS A 238 5.45 -18.49 -9.47
N PHE A 239 5.74 -19.67 -9.99
CA PHE A 239 5.99 -19.88 -11.39
C PHE A 239 4.82 -20.55 -12.09
N THR A 240 4.56 -20.06 -13.29
CA THR A 240 3.66 -20.71 -14.24
C THR A 240 4.40 -20.85 -15.55
N ALA A 241 4.58 -22.08 -16.01
CA ALA A 241 5.28 -22.40 -17.23
C ALA A 241 4.38 -23.33 -18.05
N VAL A 242 3.92 -22.88 -19.22
CA VAL A 242 2.81 -23.52 -19.95
C VAL A 242 3.20 -24.88 -20.54
N TRP A 243 4.49 -25.07 -20.84
CA TRP A 243 4.99 -26.20 -21.63
C TRP A 243 5.99 -27.08 -20.88
N HIS A 244 6.03 -26.98 -19.55
CA HIS A 244 7.11 -27.55 -18.75
C HIS A 244 6.60 -28.50 -17.67
N ASP A 245 7.49 -29.39 -17.24
CA ASP A 245 7.24 -30.33 -16.15
C ASP A 245 7.04 -29.56 -14.83
N LYS A 246 5.96 -29.88 -14.13
CA LYS A 246 5.60 -29.24 -12.86
C LYS A 246 6.65 -29.50 -11.77
N VAL A 247 7.34 -30.63 -11.82
CA VAL A 247 8.37 -30.99 -10.83
C VAL A 247 9.55 -30.02 -10.93
N LYS A 248 10.11 -29.87 -12.14
CA LYS A 248 11.23 -28.94 -12.39
C LYS A 248 10.89 -27.49 -12.05
N VAL A 249 9.66 -27.07 -12.32
CA VAL A 249 9.17 -25.73 -11.96
C VAL A 249 9.10 -25.55 -10.44
N SER A 250 8.74 -26.60 -9.70
CA SER A 250 8.71 -26.59 -8.23
C SER A 250 10.12 -26.53 -7.64
N ASP A 251 11.05 -27.34 -8.16
CA ASP A 251 12.43 -27.38 -7.66
C ASP A 251 13.11 -26.01 -7.85
N ALA A 252 13.03 -25.44 -9.06
CA ALA A 252 13.59 -24.12 -9.34
C ALA A 252 12.91 -22.99 -8.53
N ARG A 253 11.64 -23.17 -8.15
CA ARG A 253 10.92 -22.24 -7.27
C ARG A 253 11.50 -22.28 -5.86
N GLU A 254 11.66 -23.47 -5.29
CA GLU A 254 12.22 -23.65 -3.96
C GLU A 254 13.67 -23.16 -3.88
N ASP A 255 14.48 -23.45 -4.89
CA ASP A 255 15.86 -22.99 -4.94
C ASP A 255 15.95 -21.46 -5.02
N LEU A 256 15.07 -20.81 -5.79
CA LEU A 256 15.02 -19.35 -5.82
C LEU A 256 14.52 -18.78 -4.49
N GLU A 257 13.49 -19.37 -3.87
CA GLU A 257 13.00 -18.93 -2.55
C GLU A 257 14.12 -18.98 -1.51
N ARG A 258 14.88 -20.09 -1.47
CA ARG A 258 16.04 -20.25 -0.59
C ARG A 258 17.08 -19.16 -0.84
N LEU A 259 17.51 -18.97 -2.08
CA LEU A 259 18.52 -17.95 -2.42
C LEU A 259 18.08 -16.54 -2.05
N LEU A 260 16.81 -16.20 -2.23
CA LEU A 260 16.29 -14.87 -1.89
C LEU A 260 16.27 -14.60 -0.38
N THR A 261 16.13 -15.65 0.43
CA THR A 261 16.15 -15.55 1.91
C THR A 261 17.54 -15.65 2.53
N LEU A 262 18.58 -15.91 1.74
CA LEU A 262 19.95 -15.90 2.24
C LEU A 262 20.41 -14.45 2.52
N GLU A 263 20.94 -14.24 3.73
CA GLU A 263 21.50 -12.96 4.18
C GLU A 263 22.82 -12.62 3.47
#